data_AF-A0A2S7XM78-F1
#
_entry.id   AF-A0A2S7XM78-F1
#
_cell.length_a   1.000
_cell.length_b   1.000
_cell.length_c   1.000
_cell.angle_alpha   90.00
_cell.angle_beta   90.00
_cell.angle_gamma   90.00
#
_symmetry.space_group_name_H-M   'P 1'
#
loop_
_entity.id
_entity.type
_entity.pdbx_description
1 polymer ?
#
loop_
_entity_poly.entity_id
_entity_poly.type
_entity_poly.pdbx_seq_one_letter_code
_entity_poly.pdbx_strand_id
1 'polypeptide(L)'
;MTGGEGNDTYIVDNIGDKVTDVTTGTKGGTDLVSSSINYVLGAKIENLTLTGDKDLTGTGNDEKNVINGNAGSNKLNGGKGNDTINGGEGDDTIDGGSGVDKLTGGDGSDVYVVSNNEDIITETAVEMR
;
A
#
# COMPACT_ATOMS: atom_id res chain seq x y z
N MET A 1 1.42 -1.26 19.11
CA MET A 1 -0.03 -1.10 18.90
C MET A 1 -0.61 -2.46 18.59
N THR A 2 -1.72 -2.81 19.22
CA THR A 2 -2.38 -4.09 19.00
C THR A 2 -3.87 -3.84 18.88
N GLY A 3 -4.47 -4.26 17.78
CA GLY A 3 -5.93 -4.29 17.61
C GLY A 3 -6.44 -5.72 17.67
N GLY A 4 -7.69 -5.91 17.25
CA GLY A 4 -8.36 -7.19 17.37
C GLY A 4 -9.58 -7.33 16.46
N GLU A 5 -10.71 -7.75 17.00
CA GLU A 5 -11.91 -7.89 16.18
C GLU A 5 -12.46 -6.51 15.76
N GLY A 6 -12.91 -6.41 14.50
CA GLY A 6 -13.42 -5.17 13.94
C GLY A 6 -12.35 -4.38 13.21
N ASN A 7 -12.74 -3.24 12.63
CA ASN A 7 -11.83 -2.41 11.82
C ASN A 7 -11.05 -1.45 12.72
N ASP A 8 -9.74 -1.64 12.76
CA ASP A 8 -8.81 -0.83 13.52
C ASP A 8 -8.03 0.15 12.63
N THR A 9 -7.53 1.23 13.24
CA THR A 9 -6.64 2.20 12.57
C THR A 9 -5.42 2.45 13.42
N TYR A 10 -4.26 2.31 12.81
CA TYR A 10 -2.96 2.45 13.43
C TYR A 10 -2.20 3.61 12.79
N ILE A 11 -1.60 4.47 13.62
CA ILE A 11 -0.73 5.55 13.15
C ILE A 11 0.70 5.13 13.43
N VAL A 12 1.52 5.08 12.38
CA VAL A 12 2.95 4.72 12.45
C VAL A 12 3.77 5.95 12.09
N ASP A 13 4.40 6.55 13.09
CA ASP A 13 5.22 7.76 12.91
C ASP A 13 6.68 7.59 13.32
N ASN A 14 7.00 6.45 13.93
CA ASN A 14 8.34 6.14 14.38
C ASN A 14 8.70 4.68 14.12
N ILE A 15 9.98 4.40 13.91
CA ILE A 15 10.47 3.06 13.60
C ILE A 15 10.29 2.05 14.76
N GLY A 16 9.99 2.54 15.96
CA GLY A 16 9.68 1.72 17.12
C GLY A 16 8.25 1.19 17.14
N ASP A 17 7.36 1.78 16.33
CA ASP A 17 5.97 1.39 16.24
C ASP A 17 5.84 0.02 15.58
N LYS A 18 5.27 -0.92 16.34
CA LYS A 18 4.90 -2.24 15.84
C LYS A 18 3.40 -2.37 15.88
N VAL A 19 2.81 -2.76 14.76
CA VAL A 19 1.39 -3.09 14.66
C VAL A 19 1.24 -4.61 14.68
N THR A 20 0.25 -5.09 15.41
CA THR A 20 -0.09 -6.51 15.44
C THR A 20 -1.60 -6.61 15.53
N ASP A 21 -2.22 -7.30 14.59
CA ASP A 21 -3.64 -7.59 14.67
C ASP A 21 -3.88 -8.99 15.25
N VAL A 22 -4.62 -9.06 16.36
CA VAL A 22 -4.87 -10.30 17.09
C VAL A 22 -6.34 -10.66 17.00
N THR A 23 -6.69 -11.42 15.97
CA THR A 23 -8.04 -11.98 15.81
C THR A 23 -8.12 -13.42 16.33
N THR A 24 -9.18 -13.72 17.09
CA THR A 24 -9.48 -15.06 17.62
C THR A 24 -10.44 -15.88 16.74
N GLY A 25 -10.90 -15.33 15.61
CA GLY A 25 -11.93 -15.92 14.73
C GLY A 25 -11.55 -15.95 13.23
N THR A 26 -12.53 -16.29 12.38
CA THR A 26 -12.34 -16.55 10.93
C THR A 26 -12.52 -15.33 10.02
N LYS A 27 -12.92 -14.17 10.55
CA LYS A 27 -12.86 -12.87 9.85
C LYS A 27 -12.41 -11.79 10.83
N GLY A 28 -11.24 -11.20 10.56
CA GLY A 28 -10.85 -9.92 11.15
C GLY A 28 -11.67 -8.76 10.58
N GLY A 29 -11.38 -7.56 11.05
CA GLY A 29 -11.88 -6.36 10.39
C GLY A 29 -11.21 -6.13 9.04
N THR A 30 -11.33 -4.88 8.60
CA THR A 30 -10.55 -4.32 7.50
C THR A 30 -9.74 -3.18 8.09
N ASP A 31 -8.46 -3.44 8.27
CA ASP A 31 -7.59 -2.66 9.16
C ASP A 31 -6.70 -1.72 8.35
N LEU A 32 -6.40 -0.55 8.92
CA LEU A 32 -5.64 0.51 8.26
C LEU A 32 -4.39 0.87 9.03
N VAL A 33 -3.25 0.83 8.37
CA VAL A 33 -2.03 1.52 8.81
C VAL A 33 -1.89 2.83 8.05
N SER A 34 -1.84 3.95 8.77
CA SER A 34 -1.46 5.26 8.28
C SER A 34 -0.03 5.57 8.71
N SER A 35 0.92 5.59 7.77
CA SER A 35 2.35 5.67 8.07
C SER A 35 2.98 6.95 7.53
N SER A 36 3.82 7.62 8.31
CA SER A 36 4.67 8.74 7.86
C SER A 36 6.14 8.35 7.65
N ILE A 37 6.41 7.04 7.69
CA ILE A 37 7.70 6.40 7.45
C ILE A 37 7.54 5.17 6.54
N ASN A 38 8.66 4.58 6.12
CA ASN A 38 8.64 3.31 5.39
C ASN A 38 7.94 2.23 6.21
N TYR A 39 7.08 1.44 5.57
CA TYR A 39 6.29 0.44 6.28
C TYR A 39 6.03 -0.82 5.47
N VAL A 40 6.00 -1.95 6.17
CA VAL A 40 5.63 -3.27 5.65
C VAL A 40 4.44 -3.76 6.47
N LEU A 41 3.32 -4.08 5.83
CA LEU A 41 2.14 -4.59 6.51
C LEU A 41 2.46 -5.92 7.21
N GLY A 42 2.03 -6.02 8.46
CA GLY A 42 1.94 -7.31 9.15
C GLY A 42 0.80 -8.14 8.57
N ALA A 43 0.79 -9.44 8.87
CA ALA A 43 -0.35 -10.30 8.50
C ALA A 43 -1.66 -9.77 9.08
N LYS A 44 -2.79 -10.06 8.41
CA LYS A 44 -4.15 -9.64 8.80
C LYS A 44 -4.35 -8.12 8.83
N ILE A 45 -3.60 -7.39 8.01
CA ILE A 45 -3.81 -5.96 7.82
C ILE A 45 -3.95 -5.75 6.32
N GLU A 46 -5.03 -5.12 5.90
CA GLU A 46 -5.38 -5.04 4.48
C GLU A 46 -5.00 -3.70 3.88
N ASN A 47 -4.96 -2.61 4.65
CA ASN A 47 -4.77 -1.28 4.10
C ASN A 47 -3.51 -0.57 4.62
N LEU A 48 -2.76 0.01 3.70
CA LEU A 48 -1.65 0.93 3.98
C LEU A 48 -1.95 2.28 3.31
N THR A 49 -1.77 3.37 4.05
CA THR A 49 -1.73 4.73 3.51
C THR A 49 -0.45 5.40 3.98
N LEU A 50 0.40 5.78 3.02
CA LEU A 50 1.57 6.61 3.30
C LEU A 50 1.10 8.07 3.40
N THR A 51 1.72 8.83 4.30
CA THR A 51 1.33 10.21 4.61
C THR A 51 2.52 11.15 4.46
N GLY A 52 2.23 12.44 4.33
CA GLY A 52 3.24 13.47 4.08
C GLY A 52 3.67 13.54 2.62
N ASP A 53 4.87 14.04 2.40
CA ASP A 53 5.45 14.38 1.10
C ASP A 53 6.84 13.75 0.88
N LYS A 54 7.23 12.82 1.77
CA LYS A 54 8.51 12.13 1.68
C LYS A 54 8.42 10.97 0.70
N ASP A 55 9.54 10.71 0.04
CA ASP A 55 9.78 9.47 -0.70
C ASP A 55 9.79 8.28 0.26
N LEU A 56 8.74 7.47 0.23
CA LEU A 56 8.55 6.36 1.16
C LEU A 56 8.40 5.03 0.43
N THR A 57 8.73 3.95 1.14
CA THR A 57 8.46 2.59 0.70
C THR A 57 7.28 2.02 1.48
N GLY A 58 6.27 1.56 0.74
CA GLY A 58 5.13 0.80 1.26
C GLY A 58 5.15 -0.62 0.72
N THR A 59 5.00 -1.61 1.59
CA THR A 59 4.92 -3.02 1.18
C THR A 59 3.71 -3.68 1.84
N GLY A 60 2.92 -4.40 1.05
CA GLY A 60 1.82 -5.22 1.52
C GLY A 60 2.29 -6.54 2.14
N ASN A 61 1.41 -7.53 2.15
CA ASN A 61 1.60 -8.85 2.74
C ASN A 61 1.12 -9.94 1.78
N ASP A 62 0.62 -11.06 2.31
CA ASP A 62 0.16 -12.21 1.52
C ASP A 62 -1.36 -12.17 1.23
N GLU A 63 -2.04 -11.11 1.68
CA GLU A 63 -3.49 -10.90 1.56
C GLU A 63 -3.80 -9.88 0.47
N LYS A 64 -5.08 -9.70 0.16
CA LYS A 64 -5.49 -8.61 -0.73
C LYS A 64 -5.27 -7.27 -0.02
N ASN A 65 -4.33 -6.48 -0.51
CA ASN A 65 -4.02 -5.17 0.04
C ASN A 65 -4.57 -4.00 -0.76
N VAL A 66 -4.87 -2.91 -0.05
CA VAL A 66 -5.06 -1.57 -0.63
C VAL A 66 -3.93 -0.68 -0.14
N ILE A 67 -3.08 -0.23 -1.06
CA ILE A 67 -1.92 0.60 -0.75
C ILE A 67 -2.08 1.95 -1.43
N ASN A 68 -2.13 3.02 -0.64
CA ASN A 68 -2.09 4.40 -1.15
C ASN A 68 -0.74 5.01 -0.78
N GLY A 69 0.00 5.48 -1.77
CA GLY A 69 1.16 6.33 -1.58
C GLY A 69 0.77 7.77 -1.20
N ASN A 70 1.78 8.63 -1.15
CA ASN A 70 1.68 10.01 -0.71
C ASN A 70 2.08 10.98 -1.83
N ALA A 71 2.53 12.21 -1.51
CA ALA A 71 2.91 13.19 -2.53
C ALA A 71 4.40 13.14 -2.96
N GLY A 72 5.18 12.21 -2.40
CA GLY A 72 6.59 12.02 -2.74
C GLY A 72 6.80 10.83 -3.68
N SER A 73 8.00 10.66 -4.22
CA SER A 73 8.34 9.54 -5.11
C SER A 73 8.40 8.22 -4.33
N ASN A 74 7.33 7.43 -4.40
CA ASN A 74 7.15 6.24 -3.59
C ASN A 74 7.65 4.97 -4.28
N LYS A 75 7.97 3.97 -3.45
CA LYS A 75 8.19 2.58 -3.89
C LYS A 75 7.13 1.70 -3.27
N LEU A 76 6.20 1.24 -4.07
CA LEU A 76 5.05 0.48 -3.61
C LEU A 76 5.14 -0.96 -4.12
N ASN A 77 4.98 -1.92 -3.21
CA ASN A 77 4.94 -3.34 -3.53
C ASN A 77 3.70 -3.99 -2.89
N GLY A 78 2.82 -4.61 -3.69
CA GLY A 78 1.61 -5.28 -3.21
C GLY A 78 1.92 -6.55 -2.41
N GLY A 79 2.85 -7.36 -2.91
CA GLY A 79 3.29 -8.59 -2.27
C GLY A 79 2.65 -9.79 -2.95
N LYS A 80 1.83 -10.55 -2.23
CA LYS A 80 0.94 -11.55 -2.86
C LYS A 80 -0.49 -11.14 -2.59
N GLY A 81 -1.38 -11.48 -3.51
CA GLY A 81 -2.79 -11.15 -3.38
C GLY A 81 -3.27 -10.45 -4.64
N ASN A 82 -4.55 -10.12 -4.70
CA ASN A 82 -5.07 -9.31 -5.80
C ASN A 82 -5.20 -7.88 -5.30
N ASP A 83 -4.13 -7.12 -5.46
CA ASP A 83 -3.91 -5.86 -4.76
C ASP A 83 -4.49 -4.67 -5.52
N THR A 84 -4.69 -3.57 -4.80
CA THR A 84 -5.04 -2.27 -5.38
C THR A 84 -4.05 -1.24 -4.88
N ILE A 85 -3.21 -0.74 -5.78
CA ILE A 85 -2.14 0.19 -5.46
C ILE A 85 -2.39 1.51 -6.19
N ASN A 86 -2.30 2.61 -5.45
CA ASN A 86 -2.36 3.98 -5.95
C ASN A 86 -1.07 4.70 -5.55
N GLY A 87 -0.29 5.18 -6.53
CA GLY A 87 1.00 5.86 -6.34
C GLY A 87 0.84 7.19 -5.62
N GLY A 88 -0.04 8.06 -6.12
CA GLY A 88 -0.31 9.36 -5.52
C GLY A 88 0.22 10.50 -6.39
N GLU A 89 0.98 11.42 -5.79
CA GLU A 89 1.74 12.41 -6.57
C GLU A 89 3.22 12.04 -6.52
N GLY A 90 3.99 12.50 -7.51
CA GLY A 90 5.42 12.22 -7.60
C GLY A 90 5.72 11.08 -8.57
N ASP A 91 7.01 10.85 -8.83
CA ASP A 91 7.43 9.79 -9.74
C ASP A 91 7.52 8.46 -8.96
N ASP A 92 6.53 7.58 -9.12
CA ASP A 92 6.40 6.36 -8.34
C ASP A 92 6.99 5.13 -9.04
N THR A 93 7.40 4.14 -8.24
CA THR A 93 7.67 2.78 -8.71
C THR A 93 6.66 1.84 -8.08
N ILE A 94 5.83 1.21 -8.89
CA ILE A 94 4.69 0.40 -8.46
C ILE A 94 4.87 -1.03 -8.95
N ASP A 95 4.91 -1.98 -8.02
CA ASP A 95 4.99 -3.41 -8.26
C ASP A 95 3.78 -4.09 -7.61
N GLY A 96 2.90 -4.70 -8.41
CA GLY A 96 1.76 -5.45 -7.88
C GLY A 96 2.19 -6.70 -7.12
N GLY A 97 3.28 -7.32 -7.54
CA GLY A 97 3.70 -8.61 -7.01
C GLY A 97 2.91 -9.77 -7.64
N SER A 98 2.61 -10.81 -6.88
CA SER A 98 1.89 -11.97 -7.44
C SER A 98 0.40 -11.86 -7.23
N GLY A 99 -0.37 -12.07 -8.29
CA GLY A 99 -1.83 -12.06 -8.28
C GLY A 99 -2.32 -11.22 -9.43
N VAL A 100 -3.59 -10.85 -9.44
CA VAL A 100 -4.14 -9.95 -10.46
C VAL A 100 -4.38 -8.60 -9.83
N ASP A 101 -3.52 -7.65 -10.16
CA ASP A 101 -3.43 -6.39 -9.44
C ASP A 101 -4.04 -5.23 -10.22
N LYS A 102 -4.49 -4.21 -9.49
CA LYS A 102 -4.87 -2.93 -10.06
C LYS A 102 -3.87 -1.87 -9.63
N LEU A 103 -3.13 -1.32 -10.58
CA LEU A 103 -2.05 -0.36 -10.34
C LEU A 103 -2.44 0.99 -10.94
N THR A 104 -2.46 2.03 -10.13
CA THR A 104 -2.69 3.41 -10.56
C THR A 104 -1.47 4.25 -10.18
N GLY A 105 -0.86 4.93 -11.13
CA GLY A 105 0.32 5.79 -10.94
C GLY A 105 -0.08 7.05 -10.19
N GLY A 106 -0.66 7.99 -10.92
CA GLY A 106 -1.20 9.20 -10.32
C GLY A 106 -0.72 10.40 -11.10
N ASP A 107 -0.26 11.44 -10.40
CA ASP A 107 0.43 12.57 -11.02
C ASP A 107 1.93 12.34 -10.96
N GLY A 108 2.61 12.29 -12.11
CA GLY A 108 4.06 12.08 -12.13
C GLY A 108 4.48 11.24 -13.32
N SER A 109 5.76 10.90 -13.37
CA SER A 109 6.31 9.93 -14.31
C SER A 109 6.51 8.59 -13.61
N ASP A 110 5.48 7.75 -13.68
CA ASP A 110 5.44 6.49 -12.95
C ASP A 110 6.06 5.31 -13.71
N VAL A 111 6.56 4.34 -12.94
CA VAL A 111 7.12 3.09 -13.44
C VAL A 111 6.35 1.92 -12.84
N TYR A 112 5.84 1.04 -13.71
CA TYR A 112 5.13 -0.17 -13.31
C TYR A 112 5.98 -1.40 -13.55
N VAL A 113 6.09 -2.26 -12.53
CA VAL A 113 6.63 -3.61 -12.66
C VAL A 113 5.45 -4.55 -12.91
N VAL A 114 5.37 -5.08 -14.14
CA VAL A 114 4.33 -6.04 -14.52
C VAL A 114 4.83 -7.44 -14.24
N SER A 115 4.29 -8.03 -13.19
CA SER A 115 4.59 -9.38 -12.72
C SER A 115 3.52 -10.39 -13.15
N ASN A 116 2.31 -9.93 -13.47
CA ASN A 116 1.24 -10.73 -14.06
C ASN A 116 0.68 -10.05 -15.32
N ASN A 117 0.41 -10.85 -16.36
CA ASN A 117 -0.15 -10.34 -17.62
C ASN A 117 -1.64 -9.96 -17.55
N GLU A 118 -2.32 -10.28 -16.44
CA GLU A 118 -3.71 -9.89 -16.15
C GLU A 118 -3.80 -8.58 -15.35
N ASP A 119 -2.67 -7.99 -14.93
CA ASP A 119 -2.65 -6.74 -14.19
C ASP A 119 -3.31 -5.60 -14.97
N ILE A 120 -4.04 -4.77 -14.24
CA ILE A 120 -4.72 -3.59 -14.78
C ILE A 120 -3.93 -2.36 -14.36
N ILE A 121 -3.20 -1.78 -15.30
CA ILE A 121 -2.48 -0.52 -15.12
C ILE A 121 -3.34 0.65 -15.60
N THR A 122 -3.47 1.68 -14.77
CA THR A 122 -4.12 2.95 -15.09
C THR A 122 -3.14 4.09 -14.83
N GLU A 123 -2.73 4.79 -15.89
CA GLU A 123 -1.97 6.02 -15.76
C GLU A 123 -2.92 7.22 -15.87
N THR A 124 -2.87 8.12 -14.89
CA THR A 124 -3.75 9.30 -14.81
C THR A 124 -3.04 10.62 -14.99
N ALA A 125 -1.70 10.63 -15.12
CA ALA A 125 -0.90 11.84 -15.15
C ALA A 125 -1.48 12.91 -16.11
N VAL A 126 -1.73 14.11 -15.59
CA VAL A 126 -1.97 15.29 -16.42
C VAL A 126 -0.60 15.83 -16.86
N GLU A 127 -0.06 15.29 -17.95
CA GLU A 127 1.12 15.88 -18.61
C GLU A 127 0.77 17.29 -19.13
N MET A 128 1.07 18.34 -18.36
CA MET A 128 1.12 19.70 -18.89
C MET A 128 2.37 19.84 -19.76
N ARG A 129 2.20 19.66 -21.07
CA ARG A 129 3.23 19.95 -22.09
C ARG A 129 3.38 21.43 -22.36
#